data_AF-A0A3D3FBS6-F1
#
_entry.id   AF-A0A3D3FBS6-F1
#
_cell.length_a   1.000
_cell.length_b   1.000
_cell.length_c   1.000
_cell.angle_alpha   90.00
_cell.angle_beta   90.00
_cell.angle_gamma   90.00
#
_symmetry.space_group_name_H-M   'P 1'
#
loop_
_entity.id
_entity.type
_entity.pdbx_description
1 polymer ?
#
loop_
_entity_poly.entity_id
_entity_poly.type
_entity_poly.pdbx_seq_one_letter_code
_entity_poly.pdbx_strand_id
1 'polypeptide(L)'
;TKLLSGQAKIVVLPEPFVTQALAKCKTAKLALNLTDEWNKAAKGGSVLSMGCLAVRKAFAEQHKDTLNKFLQGYQESTKYANANAVQTGKLAEKYLGMPASVAAKTIPNCSITYMDGKEMKEKIQPFFEILFQQNPKSVGGKLPDDGFYYKK
;
A
#
# COMPACT_ATOMS: atom_id res chain seq x y z
N THR A 1 17.43 5.00 -14.93
CA THR A 1 17.58 4.83 -13.47
C THR A 1 18.99 4.34 -13.17
N LYS A 2 19.51 4.50 -11.95
CA LYS A 2 20.86 4.01 -11.59
C LYS A 2 21.07 2.52 -11.86
N LEU A 3 19.99 1.73 -11.80
CA LEU A 3 20.00 0.33 -12.21
C LEU A 3 20.27 0.16 -13.72
N LEU A 4 19.52 0.88 -14.58
CA LEU A 4 19.67 0.78 -16.03
C LEU A 4 21.03 1.29 -16.54
N SER A 5 21.62 2.26 -15.86
CA SER A 5 22.95 2.79 -16.18
C SER A 5 24.10 1.98 -15.55
N GLY A 6 23.81 0.89 -14.83
CA GLY A 6 24.82 0.07 -14.13
C GLY A 6 25.47 0.73 -12.90
N GLN A 7 25.05 1.93 -12.50
CA GLN A 7 25.58 2.65 -11.34
C GLN A 7 25.13 2.05 -10.01
N ALA A 8 24.04 1.28 -10.00
CA ALA A 8 23.54 0.58 -8.82
C ALA A 8 23.29 -0.89 -9.16
N LYS A 9 23.84 -1.80 -8.34
CA LYS A 9 23.65 -3.26 -8.47
C LYS A 9 22.42 -3.77 -7.71
N ILE A 10 22.04 -3.08 -6.64
CA ILE A 10 20.89 -3.39 -5.79
C ILE A 10 20.06 -2.11 -5.66
N VAL A 11 18.76 -2.21 -5.89
CA VAL A 11 17.82 -1.10 -5.75
C VAL A 11 16.55 -1.58 -5.06
N VAL A 12 15.93 -0.67 -4.29
CA VAL A 12 14.57 -0.84 -3.79
C VAL A 12 13.68 0.07 -4.61
N LEU A 13 12.62 -0.50 -5.20
CA LEU A 13 11.68 0.21 -6.06
C LEU A 13 10.25 -0.18 -5.66
N PRO A 14 9.29 0.75 -5.63
CA PRO A 14 7.89 0.41 -5.58
C PRO A 14 7.37 0.08 -6.99
N GLU A 15 6.21 -0.57 -7.06
CA GLU A 15 5.47 -0.67 -8.32
C GLU A 15 4.93 0.71 -8.75
N PRO A 16 4.79 0.99 -10.06
CA PRO A 16 5.07 0.14 -11.22
C PRO A 16 6.56 0.11 -11.65
N PHE A 17 7.45 0.78 -10.91
CA PHE A 17 8.84 0.96 -11.35
C PHE A 17 9.65 -0.35 -11.35
N VAL A 18 9.31 -1.31 -10.47
CA VAL A 18 9.87 -2.68 -10.51
C VAL A 18 9.53 -3.34 -11.83
N THR A 19 8.25 -3.39 -12.21
CA THR A 19 7.80 -3.97 -13.48
C THR A 19 8.50 -3.31 -14.67
N GLN A 20 8.59 -1.97 -14.70
CA GLN A 20 9.26 -1.24 -15.77
C GLN A 20 10.77 -1.52 -15.84
N ALA A 21 11.44 -1.63 -14.69
CA ALA A 21 12.86 -1.94 -14.63
C ALA A 21 13.15 -3.34 -15.15
N LEU A 22 12.38 -4.35 -14.76
CA LEU A 22 12.52 -5.74 -15.22
C LEU A 22 12.22 -5.88 -16.73
N ALA A 23 11.29 -5.11 -17.26
CA ALA A 23 11.01 -5.10 -18.69
C ALA A 23 12.22 -4.60 -19.53
N LYS A 24 12.91 -3.56 -19.02
CA LYS A 24 14.01 -2.85 -19.70
C LYS A 24 15.40 -3.44 -19.42
N CYS A 25 15.61 -4.03 -18.23
CA CYS A 25 16.90 -4.59 -17.81
C CYS A 25 16.82 -6.12 -17.75
N LYS A 26 17.25 -6.81 -18.81
CA LYS A 26 17.14 -8.27 -18.90
C LYS A 26 17.99 -9.03 -17.87
N THR A 27 19.02 -8.39 -17.32
CA THR A 27 19.88 -8.97 -16.27
C THR A 27 19.34 -8.72 -14.85
N ALA A 28 18.33 -7.85 -14.70
CA ALA A 28 17.71 -7.62 -13.40
C ALA A 28 16.73 -8.75 -13.06
N LYS A 29 16.63 -9.06 -11.78
CA LYS A 29 15.67 -10.01 -11.23
C LYS A 29 15.05 -9.43 -9.96
N LEU A 30 13.82 -9.84 -9.67
CA LEU A 30 13.23 -9.60 -8.36
C LEU A 30 13.98 -10.46 -7.33
N ALA A 31 14.67 -9.82 -6.39
CA ALA A 31 15.46 -10.51 -5.38
C ALA A 31 14.64 -10.78 -4.10
N LEU A 32 13.91 -9.77 -3.63
CA LEU A 32 13.09 -9.82 -2.41
C LEU A 32 11.80 -9.03 -2.63
N ASN A 33 10.71 -9.52 -2.02
CA ASN A 33 9.48 -8.77 -1.83
C ASN A 33 9.44 -8.28 -0.37
N LEU A 34 9.48 -6.96 -0.16
CA LEU A 34 9.58 -6.40 1.19
C LEU A 34 8.34 -6.69 2.05
N THR A 35 7.16 -6.87 1.46
CA THR A 35 5.96 -7.28 2.20
C THR A 35 6.12 -8.70 2.73
N ASP A 36 6.63 -9.62 1.91
CA ASP A 36 6.87 -11.01 2.32
C ASP A 36 7.99 -11.09 3.37
N GLU A 37 9.08 -10.36 3.16
CA GLU A 37 10.19 -10.31 4.14
C GLU A 37 9.75 -9.68 5.47
N TRP A 38 8.91 -8.65 5.43
CA TRP A 38 8.32 -8.08 6.65
C TRP A 38 7.44 -9.10 7.38
N ASN A 39 6.54 -9.78 6.68
CA ASN A 39 5.65 -10.77 7.28
C ASN A 39 6.44 -11.91 7.95
N LYS A 40 7.54 -12.36 7.33
CA LYS A 40 8.47 -13.34 7.91
C LYS A 40 9.14 -12.81 9.18
N ALA A 41 9.71 -11.60 9.11
CA ALA A 41 10.42 -10.99 10.24
C ALA A 41 9.48 -10.71 11.43
N ALA A 42 8.27 -10.24 11.15
CA ALA A 42 7.24 -9.94 12.14
C ALA A 42 6.45 -11.18 12.59
N LYS A 43 6.72 -12.37 12.03
CA LYS A 43 5.98 -13.62 12.29
C LYS A 43 4.46 -13.46 12.14
N GLY A 44 4.03 -12.64 11.17
CA GLY A 44 2.62 -12.31 10.93
C GLY A 44 1.97 -11.39 11.98
N GLY A 45 2.70 -10.95 13.01
CA GLY A 45 2.19 -10.07 14.07
C GLY A 45 2.10 -8.60 13.68
N SER A 46 2.60 -8.21 12.50
CA SER A 46 2.56 -6.85 11.98
C SER A 46 2.44 -6.89 10.45
N VAL A 47 1.83 -5.87 9.87
CA VAL A 47 1.78 -5.68 8.41
C VAL A 47 2.63 -4.48 8.00
N LEU A 48 3.36 -4.61 6.89
CA LEU A 48 4.09 -3.50 6.29
C LEU A 48 3.08 -2.54 5.64
N SER A 49 2.69 -1.49 6.36
CA SER A 49 1.75 -0.50 5.85
C SER A 49 2.50 0.72 5.31
N MET A 50 2.40 0.91 3.99
CA MET A 50 3.04 2.02 3.28
C MET A 50 2.07 3.12 2.84
N GLY A 51 0.77 2.95 3.11
CA GLY A 51 -0.27 3.90 2.72
C GLY A 51 -1.47 3.87 3.65
N CYS A 52 -2.20 4.98 3.72
CA CYS A 52 -3.43 5.08 4.49
C CYS A 52 -4.43 6.04 3.83
N LEU A 53 -5.70 5.88 4.16
CA LEU A 53 -6.72 6.90 3.95
C LEU A 53 -6.83 7.70 5.25
N ALA A 54 -6.53 8.99 5.19
CA ALA A 54 -6.70 9.91 6.32
C ALA A 54 -7.93 10.79 6.11
N VAL A 55 -8.73 10.95 7.16
CA VAL A 55 -9.90 11.84 7.16
C VAL A 55 -9.80 12.81 8.33
N ARG A 56 -10.24 14.05 8.14
CA ARG A 56 -10.33 15.00 9.26
C ARG A 56 -11.38 14.51 10.24
N LYS A 57 -11.05 14.50 11.53
CA LYS A 57 -11.96 14.06 12.61
C LYS A 57 -13.34 14.71 12.53
N ALA A 58 -13.39 16.04 12.39
CA ALA A 58 -14.64 16.79 12.29
C ALA A 58 -15.52 16.32 11.12
N PHE A 59 -14.93 15.97 9.97
CA PHE A 59 -15.68 15.46 8.83
C PHE A 59 -16.25 14.06 9.11
N ALA A 60 -15.45 13.17 9.72
CA ALA A 60 -15.91 11.83 10.07
C ALA A 60 -17.06 11.85 11.08
N GLU A 61 -17.03 12.77 12.04
CA GLU A 61 -18.07 12.95 13.05
C GLU A 61 -19.36 13.55 12.46
N GLN A 62 -19.24 14.57 11.60
CA GLN A 62 -20.39 15.27 11.01
C GLN A 62 -21.03 14.52 9.83
N HIS A 63 -20.26 13.69 9.12
CA HIS A 63 -20.70 13.03 7.88
C HIS A 63 -20.49 11.51 7.91
N LYS A 64 -20.78 10.90 9.07
CA LYS A 64 -20.53 9.47 9.32
C LYS A 64 -21.13 8.55 8.26
N ASP A 65 -22.39 8.74 7.89
CA ASP A 65 -23.07 7.91 6.89
C ASP A 65 -22.48 8.07 5.49
N THR A 66 -22.15 9.30 5.10
CA THR A 66 -21.48 9.60 3.83
C THR A 66 -20.11 8.94 3.77
N LEU A 67 -19.32 9.05 4.85
CA LEU A 67 -18.02 8.40 4.96
C LEU A 67 -18.16 6.88 4.90
N ASN A 68 -19.11 6.29 5.62
CA ASN A 68 -19.36 4.84 5.60
C ASN A 68 -19.72 4.34 4.20
N LYS A 69 -20.55 5.09 3.46
CA LYS A 69 -20.91 4.78 2.07
C LYS A 69 -19.70 4.88 1.13
N PHE A 70 -18.88 5.92 1.30
CA PHE A 70 -17.62 6.05 0.54
C PHE A 70 -16.68 4.86 0.80
N LEU A 71 -16.49 4.48 2.07
CA LEU A 71 -15.61 3.38 2.46
C LEU A 71 -16.10 2.03 1.92
N GLN A 72 -17.42 1.81 1.86
CA GLN A 72 -17.98 0.64 1.20
C GLN A 72 -17.62 0.62 -0.29
N GLY A 73 -17.86 1.71 -1.02
CA GLY A 73 -17.50 1.82 -2.43
C GLY A 73 -16.00 1.69 -2.67
N TYR A 74 -15.17 2.20 -1.74
CA TYR A 74 -13.72 2.07 -1.79
C TYR A 74 -13.29 0.60 -1.64
N GLN A 75 -13.88 -0.14 -0.69
CA GLN A 75 -13.63 -1.57 -0.53
C GLN A 75 -14.09 -2.39 -1.75
N GLU A 76 -15.24 -2.04 -2.34
CA GLU A 76 -15.71 -2.68 -3.57
C GLU A 76 -14.77 -2.39 -4.75
N SER A 77 -14.26 -1.15 -4.84
CA SER A 77 -13.28 -0.74 -5.85
C SER A 77 -11.95 -1.49 -5.72
N THR A 78 -11.42 -1.67 -4.51
CA THR A 78 -10.18 -2.47 -4.32
C THR A 78 -10.38 -3.93 -4.71
N LYS A 79 -11.52 -4.54 -4.35
CA LYS A 79 -11.88 -5.90 -4.79
C LYS A 79 -11.97 -5.98 -6.32
N TYR A 80 -12.65 -5.02 -6.94
CA TYR A 80 -12.79 -4.97 -8.40
C TYR A 80 -11.43 -4.85 -9.09
N ALA A 81 -10.55 -3.97 -8.61
CA ALA A 81 -9.24 -3.73 -9.18
C ALA A 81 -8.41 -5.03 -9.24
N ASN A 82 -8.38 -5.79 -8.14
CA ASN A 82 -7.66 -7.05 -8.06
C ASN A 82 -8.29 -8.14 -8.94
N ALA A 83 -9.62 -8.26 -8.95
CA ALA A 83 -10.32 -9.28 -9.73
C ALA A 83 -10.33 -9.00 -11.24
N ASN A 84 -10.18 -7.73 -11.65
CA ASN A 84 -10.34 -7.29 -13.04
C ASN A 84 -9.10 -6.49 -13.49
N ALA A 85 -7.91 -7.07 -13.35
CA ALA A 85 -6.66 -6.37 -13.62
C ALA A 85 -6.56 -5.81 -15.06
N VAL A 86 -7.10 -6.51 -16.06
CA VAL A 86 -7.10 -6.04 -17.46
C VAL A 86 -7.98 -4.80 -17.64
N GLN A 87 -9.20 -4.81 -17.11
CA GLN A 87 -10.15 -3.70 -17.20
C GLN A 87 -9.64 -2.50 -16.40
N THR A 88 -9.11 -2.77 -15.21
CA THR A 88 -8.48 -1.75 -14.36
C THR A 88 -7.24 -1.15 -15.03
N GLY A 89 -6.47 -1.96 -15.76
CA GLY A 89 -5.36 -1.46 -16.59
C GLY A 89 -5.81 -0.48 -17.67
N LYS A 90 -6.96 -0.72 -18.33
CA LYS A 90 -7.54 0.24 -19.29
C LYS A 90 -7.95 1.56 -18.62
N LEU A 91 -8.48 1.50 -17.39
CA LEU A 91 -8.78 2.70 -16.61
C LEU A 91 -7.49 3.46 -16.24
N ALA A 92 -6.43 2.74 -15.85
CA ALA A 92 -5.13 3.34 -15.57
C ALA A 92 -4.51 4.01 -16.80
N GLU A 93 -4.68 3.44 -18.00
CA GLU A 93 -4.23 4.08 -19.24
C GLU A 93 -4.99 5.37 -19.51
N LYS A 94 -6.33 5.30 -19.42
CA LYS A 94 -7.20 6.45 -19.66
C LYS A 94 -6.94 7.61 -18.69
N TYR A 95 -6.80 7.31 -17.40
CA TYR A 95 -6.80 8.34 -16.35
C TYR A 95 -5.43 8.64 -15.75
N LEU A 96 -4.47 7.71 -15.85
CA LEU A 96 -3.12 7.85 -15.26
C LEU A 96 -2.00 7.83 -16.31
N GLY A 97 -2.32 7.66 -17.60
CA GLY A 97 -1.34 7.62 -18.68
C GLY A 97 -0.39 6.42 -18.65
N MET A 98 -0.72 5.38 -17.88
CA MET A 98 0.08 4.15 -17.80
C MET A 98 -0.39 3.15 -18.86
N PRO A 99 0.49 2.58 -19.71
CA PRO A 99 0.08 1.60 -20.70
C PRO A 99 -0.72 0.46 -20.05
N ALA A 100 -1.90 0.14 -20.61
CA ALA A 100 -2.85 -0.78 -19.98
C ALA A 100 -2.25 -2.15 -19.68
N SER A 101 -1.37 -2.63 -20.56
CA SER A 101 -0.66 -3.90 -20.43
C SER A 101 0.38 -3.92 -19.29
N VAL A 102 0.98 -2.77 -18.99
CA VAL A 102 1.89 -2.60 -17.84
C VAL A 102 1.05 -2.57 -16.56
N ALA A 103 0.03 -1.72 -16.51
CA ALA A 103 -0.86 -1.60 -15.35
C ALA A 103 -1.47 -2.95 -14.96
N ALA A 104 -2.03 -3.71 -15.92
CA ALA A 104 -2.63 -5.01 -15.68
C ALA A 104 -1.63 -6.03 -15.09
N LYS A 105 -0.36 -6.00 -15.52
CA LYS A 105 0.69 -6.88 -14.98
C LYS A 105 1.14 -6.48 -13.58
N THR A 106 1.06 -5.19 -13.27
CA THR A 106 1.52 -4.62 -12.01
C THR A 106 0.48 -4.73 -10.89
N ILE A 107 -0.81 -4.66 -11.20
CA ILE A 107 -1.91 -4.69 -10.21
C ILE A 107 -1.78 -5.83 -9.17
N PRO A 108 -1.49 -7.10 -9.55
CA PRO A 108 -1.31 -8.17 -8.57
C PRO A 108 -0.19 -7.92 -7.54
N ASN A 109 0.80 -7.10 -7.89
CA ASN A 109 1.94 -6.76 -7.04
C ASN A 109 1.75 -5.45 -6.26
N CYS A 110 0.70 -4.67 -6.55
CA CYS A 110 0.46 -3.36 -5.92
C CYS A 110 -0.10 -3.46 -4.49
N SER A 111 -0.41 -4.66 -4.00
CA SER A 111 -1.05 -4.86 -2.69
C SER A 111 -2.28 -3.95 -2.50
N ILE A 112 -3.13 -3.83 -3.53
CA ILE A 112 -4.35 -3.02 -3.47
C ILE A 112 -5.29 -3.67 -2.46
N THR A 113 -5.39 -3.09 -1.27
CA THR A 113 -6.12 -3.68 -0.15
C THR A 113 -6.95 -2.64 0.59
N TYR A 114 -7.89 -3.12 1.39
CA TYR A 114 -8.70 -2.31 2.28
C TYR A 114 -8.86 -3.04 3.61
N MET A 115 -8.62 -2.33 4.70
CA MET A 115 -8.71 -2.81 6.07
C MET A 115 -9.27 -1.69 6.94
N ASP A 116 -10.23 -2.00 7.80
CA ASP A 116 -10.85 -1.03 8.69
C ASP A 116 -11.19 -1.61 10.06
N GLY A 117 -11.79 -0.77 10.91
CA GLY A 117 -12.32 -1.16 12.21
C GLY A 117 -11.28 -1.84 13.11
N LYS A 118 -11.69 -2.95 13.72
CA LYS A 118 -10.85 -3.70 14.67
C LYS A 118 -9.63 -4.32 14.00
N GLU A 119 -9.79 -4.90 12.81
CA GLU A 119 -8.69 -5.53 12.07
C GLU A 119 -7.58 -4.52 11.77
N MET A 120 -7.95 -3.31 11.33
CA MET A 120 -6.99 -2.23 11.07
C MET A 120 -6.17 -1.91 12.32
N LYS A 121 -6.83 -1.72 13.47
CA LYS A 121 -6.13 -1.40 14.71
C LYS A 121 -5.16 -2.52 15.11
N GLU A 122 -5.65 -3.76 15.13
CA GLU A 122 -4.87 -4.93 15.56
C GLU A 122 -3.64 -5.18 14.68
N LYS A 123 -3.73 -4.96 13.38
CA LYS A 123 -2.61 -5.21 12.45
C LYS A 123 -1.63 -4.04 12.33
N ILE A 124 -2.11 -2.80 12.47
CA ILE A 124 -1.30 -1.59 12.30
C ILE A 124 -0.61 -1.17 13.59
N GLN A 125 -1.21 -1.38 14.76
CA GLN A 125 -0.59 -0.98 16.02
C GLN A 125 0.81 -1.60 16.23
N PRO A 126 1.04 -2.91 15.98
CA PRO A 126 2.37 -3.50 16.08
C PRO A 126 3.40 -2.88 15.11
N PHE A 127 2.96 -2.41 13.93
CA PHE A 127 3.84 -1.69 13.00
C PHE A 127 4.33 -0.37 13.62
N PHE A 128 3.44 0.42 14.23
CA PHE A 128 3.84 1.65 14.92
C PHE A 128 4.69 1.39 16.16
N GLU A 129 4.45 0.30 16.89
CA GLU A 129 5.29 -0.11 18.03
C GLU A 129 6.72 -0.43 17.59
N ILE A 130 6.89 -1.18 16.49
CA ILE A 130 8.21 -1.45 15.91
C ILE A 130 8.90 -0.15 15.51
N LEU A 131 8.20 0.75 14.81
CA LEU A 131 8.76 2.05 14.41
C LEU A 131 9.14 2.91 15.62
N PHE A 132 8.30 2.93 16.66
CA PHE A 132 8.55 3.68 17.88
C PHE A 132 9.77 3.14 18.64
N GLN A 133 9.91 1.82 18.75
CA GLN A 133 11.08 1.17 19.38
C GLN A 133 12.38 1.48 18.63
N GLN A 134 12.35 1.55 17.30
CA GLN A 134 13.53 1.88 16.50
C GLN A 134 13.86 3.38 16.54
N ASN A 135 12.85 4.23 16.42
CA ASN A 135 13.00 5.68 16.47
C ASN A 135 11.66 6.36 16.82
N PRO A 136 11.47 6.85 18.05
CA PRO A 136 10.23 7.49 18.47
C PRO A 136 9.78 8.64 17.57
N LYS A 137 10.73 9.38 16.95
CA LYS A 137 10.40 10.49 16.05
C LYS A 137 9.69 10.06 14.77
N SER A 138 9.85 8.80 14.35
CA SER A 138 9.20 8.25 13.14
C SER A 138 7.67 8.22 13.22
N VAL A 139 7.10 8.19 14.44
CA VAL A 139 5.66 8.23 14.69
C VAL A 139 5.22 9.51 15.43
N GLY A 140 6.06 10.55 15.45
CA GLY A 140 5.75 11.82 16.10
C GLY A 140 6.00 11.85 17.61
N GLY A 141 6.81 10.93 18.14
CA GLY A 141 7.26 10.92 19.53
C GLY A 141 6.36 10.19 20.52
N LYS A 142 5.19 9.71 20.07
CA LYS A 142 4.27 8.87 20.86
C LYS A 142 3.49 7.94 19.95
N LEU A 143 2.98 6.84 20.48
CA LEU A 143 2.07 5.97 19.75
C LEU A 143 0.71 6.65 19.53
N PRO A 144 0.03 6.37 18.41
CA PRO A 144 -1.33 6.84 18.19
C PRO A 144 -2.31 6.28 19.23
N ASP A 145 -3.26 7.11 19.66
CA ASP A 145 -4.34 6.71 20.56
C ASP A 145 -5.54 6.13 19.80
N ASP A 146 -6.57 5.72 20.54
CA ASP A 146 -7.81 5.17 19.97
C ASP A 146 -8.55 6.11 19.03
N GLY A 147 -8.35 7.43 19.15
CA GLY A 147 -8.94 8.45 18.28
C GLY A 147 -8.27 8.55 16.91
N PHE A 148 -7.11 7.93 16.73
CA PHE A 148 -6.43 7.81 15.43
C PHE A 148 -7.18 6.88 14.47
N TYR A 149 -7.85 5.85 15.02
CA TYR A 149 -8.50 4.80 14.24
C TYR A 149 -9.99 5.09 14.08
N TYR A 150 -10.46 5.16 12.82
CA TYR A 150 -11.89 5.31 12.55
C TYR A 150 -12.67 4.06 12.96
N LYS A 151 -13.77 4.26 13.70
CA LYS A 151 -14.71 3.22 14.12
C LYS A 151 -16.06 3.47 13.42
N LYS A 152 -16.45 2.53 12.56
CA LYS A 152 -17.70 2.59 11.79
C LYS A 152 -18.94 2.66 12.68
#